data_AF-A0A1W1I463-F1
#
_entry.id   AF-A0A1W1I463-F1
#
_cell.length_a   1.000
_cell.length_b   1.000
_cell.length_c   1.000
_cell.angle_alpha   90.00
_cell.angle_beta   90.00
_cell.angle_gamma   90.00
#
_symmetry.space_group_name_H-M   'P 1'
#
loop_
_entity.id
_entity.type
_entity.pdbx_description
1 polymer ?
#
loop_
_entity_poly.entity_id
_entity_poly.type
_entity_poly.pdbx_seq_one_letter_code
_entity_poly.pdbx_strand_id
1 'polypeptide(L)'
;MSEDFGKEFMMLGGTIAGFVVAMLTLMEKLLDIQNRLKTGKESKSAAPPAGKSWSDAAPTIDFFSAKPLRGTSYLLMYETGVIVAAGLLLNYVGLTLSRHLESILFLDMTGTALVAFLLGPWWGAIAALMSNSIVNWLLYPEAGADVVIFPWSLVSMTGAFYWGWMARRAGFRKYLRTGKSSALSHAWFLYIFGVGGAAVMSLPGTFVQAALQEHAAFALNPEVAETLSARVLLWEQTAHEYIESLFGLTWAESISWWVVNWFQNWVRYVPDKTMSAAIALVVLKYGYPLFERELIHGGSDGERPRDERILPLILGLIYAPSFATLLSSELYQGSVYWPLWAMPWVLITCGYFRLRYWGPSNAALKDARLQRAERYAKALKPIGKEASYEFCRRLTFATLIASLIFALCLPVLLMDFYRVTFKFFCVVYGFLLVVHLIRIAIAQNISAARAD
;
A
#
# COMPACT_ATOMS: atom_id res chain seq x y z
N MET A 1 5.34 23.70 22.07
CA MET A 1 3.98 24.29 22.06
C MET A 1 3.33 24.28 20.68
N SER A 2 4.06 24.46 19.55
CA SER A 2 3.45 24.40 18.20
C SER A 2 3.19 22.97 17.68
N GLU A 3 3.98 21.97 18.09
CA GLU A 3 3.82 20.58 17.61
C GLU A 3 2.56 19.88 18.13
N ASP A 4 2.20 20.08 19.40
CA ASP A 4 0.95 19.53 19.96
C ASP A 4 -0.28 20.14 19.31
N PHE A 5 -0.23 21.44 18.99
CA PHE A 5 -1.34 22.13 18.33
C PHE A 5 -1.60 21.59 16.92
N GLY A 6 -0.54 21.25 16.17
CA GLY A 6 -0.66 20.62 14.85
C GLY A 6 -1.26 19.21 14.90
N LYS A 7 -0.86 18.40 15.90
CA LYS A 7 -1.41 17.06 16.12
C LYS A 7 -2.90 17.10 16.49
N GLU A 8 -3.29 18.01 17.39
CA GLU A 8 -4.69 18.16 17.80
C GLU A 8 -5.58 18.67 16.66
N PHE A 9 -5.10 19.62 15.86
CA PHE A 9 -5.84 20.13 14.71
C PHE A 9 -6.05 19.05 13.63
N MET A 10 -5.05 18.23 13.36
CA MET A 10 -5.17 17.11 12.43
C MET A 10 -6.06 15.98 12.96
N MET A 11 -5.99 15.66 14.26
CA MET A 11 -6.92 14.71 14.90
C MET A 11 -8.36 15.20 14.83
N LEU A 12 -8.60 16.48 15.07
CA LEU A 12 -9.92 17.10 14.92
C LEU A 12 -10.42 17.00 13.47
N GLY A 13 -9.56 17.37 12.50
CA GLY A 13 -9.86 17.25 11.07
C GLY A 13 -10.19 15.81 10.65
N GLY A 14 -9.41 14.83 11.13
CA GLY A 14 -9.63 13.41 10.88
C GLY A 14 -10.95 12.90 11.48
N THR A 15 -11.32 13.39 12.66
CA THR A 15 -12.59 13.03 13.33
C THR A 15 -13.79 13.61 12.57
N ILE A 16 -13.72 14.86 12.13
CA ILE A 16 -14.75 15.51 11.31
C ILE A 16 -14.89 14.78 9.97
N ALA A 17 -13.79 14.48 9.30
CA ALA A 17 -13.80 13.73 8.05
C ALA A 17 -14.40 12.33 8.22
N GLY A 18 -13.99 11.59 9.27
CA GLY A 18 -14.54 10.27 9.60
C GLY A 18 -16.05 10.30 9.88
N PHE A 19 -16.52 11.33 10.58
CA PHE A 19 -17.95 11.54 10.85
C PHE A 19 -18.74 11.86 9.57
N VAL A 20 -18.22 12.74 8.72
CA VAL A 20 -18.84 13.06 7.42
C VAL A 20 -18.91 11.82 6.53
N VAL A 21 -17.84 11.02 6.47
CA VAL A 21 -17.82 9.76 5.72
C VAL A 21 -18.86 8.77 6.28
N ALA A 22 -19.01 8.69 7.60
CA ALA A 22 -20.05 7.87 8.23
C ALA A 22 -21.45 8.28 7.81
N MET A 23 -21.72 9.58 7.84
CA MET A 23 -23.02 10.14 7.46
C MET A 23 -23.33 9.90 5.98
N LEU A 24 -22.36 10.15 5.09
CA LEU A 24 -22.51 9.92 3.66
C LEU A 24 -22.73 8.44 3.35
N THR A 25 -21.97 7.54 3.97
CA THR A 25 -22.11 6.09 3.79
C THR A 25 -23.49 5.60 4.26
N LEU A 26 -23.99 6.11 5.38
CA LEU A 26 -25.31 5.76 5.90
C LEU A 26 -26.42 6.31 5.00
N MET A 27 -26.29 7.54 4.51
CA MET A 27 -27.23 8.15 3.58
C MET A 27 -27.31 7.37 2.26
N GLU A 28 -26.17 6.95 1.70
CA GLU A 28 -26.12 6.10 0.50
C GLU A 28 -26.86 4.77 0.73
N LYS A 29 -26.63 4.13 1.89
CA LYS A 29 -27.31 2.87 2.23
C LYS A 29 -28.82 3.03 2.44
N LEU A 30 -29.25 4.13 3.04
CA LEU A 30 -30.68 4.44 3.21
C LEU A 30 -31.37 4.67 1.86
N LEU A 31 -30.72 5.38 0.94
CA LEU A 31 -31.20 5.58 -0.43
C LEU A 31 -31.32 4.25 -1.18
N ASP A 32 -30.33 3.37 -1.07
CA ASP A 32 -30.37 2.02 -1.64
C ASP A 32 -31.56 1.18 -1.11
N ILE A 33 -31.83 1.26 0.20
CA ILE A 33 -32.97 0.57 0.83
C ILE A 33 -34.29 1.17 0.34
N GLN A 34 -34.40 2.49 0.27
CA GLN A 34 -35.59 3.18 -0.22
C GLN A 34 -35.90 2.81 -1.68
N ASN A 35 -34.87 2.73 -2.53
CA ASN A 35 -35.01 2.33 -3.93
C ASN A 35 -35.43 0.86 -4.07
N ARG A 36 -34.93 -0.04 -3.21
CA ARG A 36 -35.37 -1.45 -3.15
C ARG A 36 -36.82 -1.59 -2.67
N LEU A 37 -37.25 -0.76 -1.73
CA LEU A 37 -38.63 -0.75 -1.25
C LEU A 37 -39.60 -0.20 -2.31
N LYS A 38 -39.21 0.81 -3.08
CA LYS A 38 -40.01 1.33 -4.20
C LYS A 38 -40.16 0.31 -5.34
N THR A 39 -39.05 -0.28 -5.78
CA THR A 39 -39.05 -1.32 -6.84
C THR A 39 -39.79 -2.60 -6.40
N GLY A 40 -39.69 -2.99 -5.14
CA GLY A 40 -40.46 -4.12 -4.59
C GLY A 40 -41.96 -3.84 -4.44
N LYS A 41 -42.37 -2.57 -4.32
CA LYS A 41 -43.78 -2.15 -4.29
C LYS A 41 -44.39 -2.13 -5.68
N GLU A 42 -43.63 -1.70 -6.68
CA GLU A 42 -44.03 -1.76 -8.10
C GLU A 42 -44.17 -3.21 -8.58
N SER A 43 -43.27 -4.12 -8.19
CA SER A 43 -43.37 -5.55 -8.53
C SER A 43 -44.53 -6.29 -7.85
N LYS A 44 -45.07 -5.77 -6.72
CA LYS A 44 -46.22 -6.37 -6.01
C LYS A 44 -47.57 -5.78 -6.42
N SER A 45 -47.58 -4.66 -7.15
CA SER A 45 -48.82 -3.98 -7.57
C SER A 45 -49.26 -4.36 -9.00
N ALA A 46 -48.54 -5.23 -9.69
CA ALA A 46 -48.94 -5.76 -11.00
C ALA A 46 -49.61 -7.13 -10.84
N ALA A 47 -50.94 -7.17 -10.93
CA ALA A 47 -51.69 -8.40 -11.18
C ALA A 47 -51.39 -8.93 -12.60
N PRO A 48 -51.51 -10.24 -12.88
CA PRO A 48 -51.08 -10.80 -14.16
C PRO A 48 -52.13 -10.56 -15.26
N PRO A 49 -51.79 -9.97 -16.42
CA PRO A 49 -52.59 -10.14 -17.61
C PRO A 49 -52.05 -11.33 -18.42
N ALA A 50 -52.99 -12.17 -18.84
CA ALA A 50 -52.77 -13.23 -19.78
C ALA A 50 -52.30 -12.69 -21.15
N GLY A 51 -51.35 -13.39 -21.77
CA GLY A 51 -51.19 -13.43 -23.22
C GLY A 51 -50.42 -12.29 -23.92
N LYS A 52 -49.36 -12.70 -24.64
CA LYS A 52 -48.68 -12.03 -25.77
C LYS A 52 -47.84 -10.76 -25.52
N SER A 53 -46.53 -10.98 -25.63
CA SER A 53 -45.63 -10.51 -26.70
C SER A 53 -44.32 -9.96 -26.14
N TRP A 54 -43.22 -10.56 -26.62
CA TRP A 54 -41.88 -10.07 -26.38
C TRP A 54 -41.61 -8.93 -27.35
N SER A 55 -41.64 -7.68 -26.89
CA SER A 55 -40.84 -6.58 -27.46
C SER A 55 -41.00 -5.31 -26.61
N ASP A 56 -39.85 -4.79 -26.19
CA ASP A 56 -39.54 -3.39 -25.87
C ASP A 56 -40.42 -2.64 -24.84
N ALA A 57 -39.93 -2.62 -23.59
CA ALA A 57 -40.23 -1.56 -22.64
C ALA A 57 -38.92 -0.97 -22.07
N ALA A 58 -38.77 0.33 -22.32
CA ALA A 58 -37.67 1.26 -22.06
C ALA A 58 -36.77 1.05 -20.82
N PRO A 59 -35.48 1.43 -20.91
CA PRO A 59 -34.58 1.43 -19.77
C PRO A 59 -34.94 2.60 -18.84
N THR A 60 -35.30 2.28 -17.59
CA THR A 60 -35.42 3.26 -16.53
C THR A 60 -34.07 3.95 -16.33
N ILE A 61 -34.14 5.28 -16.23
CA ILE A 61 -33.03 6.23 -16.26
C ILE A 61 -32.06 5.93 -15.10
N ASP A 62 -30.95 5.29 -15.44
CA ASP A 62 -29.79 5.08 -14.58
C ASP A 62 -29.17 6.45 -14.27
N PHE A 63 -29.25 6.89 -13.01
CA PHE A 63 -28.63 8.12 -12.48
C PHE A 63 -27.07 8.10 -12.53
N PHE A 64 -26.50 7.10 -13.22
CA PHE A 64 -25.08 6.92 -13.54
C PHE A 64 -24.83 6.99 -15.06
N SER A 65 -25.54 7.86 -15.78
CA SER A 65 -25.30 8.15 -17.20
C SER A 65 -24.02 9.00 -17.41
N ALA A 66 -22.87 8.39 -17.13
CA ALA A 66 -21.59 8.77 -17.70
C ALA A 66 -20.77 7.49 -17.89
N LYS A 67 -21.05 6.79 -19.01
CA LYS A 67 -20.38 5.54 -19.44
C LYS A 67 -18.83 5.52 -19.29
N PRO A 68 -18.07 6.65 -19.35
CA PRO A 68 -16.62 6.64 -19.09
C PRO A 68 -16.19 6.44 -17.63
N LEU A 69 -16.99 6.89 -16.65
CA LEU A 69 -16.57 6.97 -15.25
C LEU A 69 -16.79 5.64 -14.50
N ARG A 70 -17.70 4.78 -15.00
CA ARG A 70 -18.07 3.51 -14.37
C ARG A 70 -16.90 2.55 -14.22
N GLY A 71 -16.07 2.38 -15.26
CA GLY A 71 -14.92 1.45 -15.21
C GLY A 71 -13.79 1.92 -14.29
N THR A 72 -13.46 3.22 -14.35
CA THR A 72 -12.38 3.79 -13.51
C THR A 72 -12.77 3.82 -12.04
N SER A 73 -14.01 4.20 -11.72
CA SER A 73 -14.52 4.18 -10.34
C SER A 73 -14.62 2.76 -9.79
N TYR A 74 -15.00 1.79 -10.63
CA TYR A 74 -15.08 0.39 -10.22
C TYR A 74 -13.70 -0.18 -9.89
N LEU A 75 -12.70 0.01 -10.75
CA LEU A 75 -11.33 -0.44 -10.47
C LEU A 75 -10.74 0.25 -9.24
N LEU A 76 -11.01 1.54 -9.05
CA LEU A 76 -10.55 2.25 -7.87
C LEU A 76 -11.11 1.64 -6.58
N MET A 77 -12.38 1.24 -6.55
CA MET A 77 -12.97 0.62 -5.36
C MET A 77 -12.63 -0.87 -5.19
N TYR A 78 -12.60 -1.65 -6.27
CA TYR A 78 -12.55 -3.11 -6.21
C TYR A 78 -11.20 -3.73 -6.62
N GLU A 79 -10.29 -2.96 -7.21
CA GLU A 79 -8.92 -3.40 -7.53
C GLU A 79 -7.91 -2.57 -6.75
N THR A 80 -7.73 -1.30 -7.12
CA THR A 80 -6.68 -0.43 -6.58
C THR A 80 -6.85 -0.19 -5.08
N GLY A 81 -8.06 0.21 -4.65
CA GLY A 81 -8.35 0.49 -3.25
C GLY A 81 -8.19 -0.74 -2.37
N VAL A 82 -8.61 -1.91 -2.85
CA VAL A 82 -8.45 -3.19 -2.15
C VAL A 82 -6.97 -3.53 -1.97
N ILE A 83 -6.19 -3.47 -3.05
CA ILE A 83 -4.77 -3.83 -3.02
C ILE A 83 -3.98 -2.86 -2.13
N VAL A 84 -4.22 -1.55 -2.28
CA VAL A 84 -3.57 -0.53 -1.45
C VAL A 84 -3.97 -0.68 0.02
N ALA A 85 -5.26 -0.84 0.32
CA ALA A 85 -5.72 -1.04 1.70
C ALA A 85 -5.14 -2.32 2.33
N ALA A 86 -5.12 -3.43 1.60
CA ALA A 86 -4.49 -4.67 2.05
C ALA A 86 -3.00 -4.48 2.32
N GLY A 87 -2.30 -3.76 1.44
CA GLY A 87 -0.89 -3.41 1.63
C GLY A 87 -0.66 -2.56 2.89
N LEU A 88 -1.43 -1.50 3.08
CA LEU A 88 -1.30 -0.62 4.25
C LEU A 88 -1.55 -1.38 5.57
N LEU A 89 -2.59 -2.23 5.61
CA LEU A 89 -2.88 -3.06 6.77
C LEU A 89 -1.78 -4.09 7.03
N LEU A 90 -1.22 -4.70 5.98
CA LEU A 90 -0.15 -5.68 6.10
C LEU A 90 1.15 -5.05 6.63
N ASN A 91 1.48 -3.84 6.19
CA ASN A 91 2.60 -3.08 6.75
C ASN A 91 2.37 -2.74 8.23
N TYR A 92 1.16 -2.29 8.58
CA TYR A 92 0.81 -1.97 9.97
C TYR A 92 0.92 -3.19 10.89
N VAL A 93 0.36 -4.32 10.48
CA VAL A 93 0.47 -5.59 11.21
C VAL A 93 1.92 -6.03 11.32
N GLY A 94 2.71 -5.92 10.23
CA GLY A 94 4.13 -6.23 10.24
C GLY A 94 4.91 -5.43 11.27
N LEU A 95 4.72 -4.10 11.27
CA LEU A 95 5.38 -3.19 12.20
C LEU A 95 4.95 -3.42 13.66
N THR A 96 3.65 -3.67 13.89
CA THR A 96 3.12 -3.95 15.24
C THR A 96 3.67 -5.28 15.78
N LEU A 97 3.71 -6.33 14.94
CA LEU A 97 4.25 -7.63 15.30
C LEU A 97 5.75 -7.55 15.60
N SER A 98 6.50 -6.84 14.75
CA SER A 98 7.93 -6.59 14.90
C SER A 98 8.27 -5.95 16.25
N ARG A 99 7.49 -4.93 16.65
CA ARG A 99 7.67 -4.22 17.93
C ARG A 99 7.32 -5.08 19.13
N HIS A 100 6.23 -5.84 19.08
CA HIS A 100 5.82 -6.68 20.21
C HIS A 100 6.71 -7.90 20.41
N LEU A 101 7.37 -8.38 19.36
CA LEU A 101 8.26 -9.55 19.42
C LEU A 101 9.74 -9.17 19.54
N GLU A 102 10.09 -7.88 19.65
CA GLU A 102 11.48 -7.38 19.66
C GLU A 102 12.34 -8.00 18.53
N SER A 103 11.70 -8.19 17.37
CA SER A 103 12.29 -8.98 16.29
C SER A 103 13.31 -8.18 15.50
N ILE A 104 14.34 -8.84 14.97
CA ILE A 104 15.30 -8.23 14.01
C ILE A 104 14.60 -7.81 12.70
N LEU A 105 13.40 -8.37 12.41
CA LEU A 105 12.63 -8.12 11.20
C LEU A 105 11.59 -7.02 11.46
N PHE A 106 11.60 -5.95 10.66
CA PHE A 106 10.62 -4.87 10.72
C PHE A 106 9.30 -5.24 10.04
N LEU A 107 9.36 -6.03 8.96
CA LEU A 107 8.21 -6.49 8.15
C LEU A 107 7.25 -5.38 7.66
N ASP A 108 7.64 -4.13 7.85
CA ASP A 108 6.91 -2.88 7.61
C ASP A 108 6.77 -2.53 6.11
N MET A 109 7.46 -3.29 5.26
CA MET A 109 7.44 -3.13 3.80
C MET A 109 6.77 -4.30 3.07
N THR A 110 6.20 -5.26 3.80
CA THR A 110 5.57 -6.45 3.21
C THR A 110 4.38 -6.09 2.31
N GLY A 111 3.49 -5.24 2.79
CA GLY A 111 2.38 -4.70 2.01
C GLY A 111 2.84 -3.76 0.89
N THR A 112 3.92 -3.00 1.10
CA THR A 112 4.55 -2.20 0.03
C THR A 112 5.00 -3.09 -1.13
N ALA A 113 5.63 -4.23 -0.84
CA ALA A 113 6.02 -5.22 -1.85
C ALA A 113 4.79 -5.79 -2.58
N LEU A 114 3.71 -6.14 -1.86
CA LEU A 114 2.47 -6.64 -2.43
C LEU A 114 1.87 -5.65 -3.45
N VAL A 115 1.74 -4.38 -3.05
CA VAL A 115 1.21 -3.32 -3.92
C VAL A 115 2.12 -3.12 -5.13
N ALA A 116 3.44 -3.10 -4.93
CA ALA A 116 4.41 -2.94 -6.01
C ALA A 116 4.36 -4.10 -7.02
N PHE A 117 4.22 -5.35 -6.56
CA PHE A 117 4.14 -6.52 -7.42
C PHE A 117 2.90 -6.52 -8.32
N LEU A 118 1.75 -6.12 -7.76
CA LEU A 118 0.47 -6.10 -8.46
C LEU A 118 0.29 -4.85 -9.32
N LEU A 119 0.29 -3.68 -8.69
CA LEU A 119 -0.06 -2.40 -9.31
C LEU A 119 1.12 -1.67 -9.93
N GLY A 120 2.36 -2.03 -9.58
CA GLY A 120 3.58 -1.47 -10.16
C GLY A 120 4.30 -0.45 -9.28
N PRO A 121 5.40 0.12 -9.81
CA PRO A 121 6.35 0.93 -9.03
C PRO A 121 5.71 2.17 -8.39
N TRP A 122 4.88 2.91 -9.16
CA TRP A 122 4.30 4.16 -8.68
C TRP A 122 3.24 3.98 -7.60
N TRP A 123 2.35 2.99 -7.78
CA TRP A 123 1.37 2.65 -6.75
C TRP A 123 2.02 2.08 -5.49
N GLY A 124 3.08 1.29 -5.66
CA GLY A 124 3.91 0.84 -4.53
C GLY A 124 4.52 2.02 -3.78
N ALA A 125 5.09 3.00 -4.48
CA ALA A 125 5.68 4.18 -3.85
C ALA A 125 4.63 5.06 -3.13
N ILE A 126 3.44 5.20 -3.70
CA ILE A 126 2.31 5.87 -3.04
C ILE A 126 1.93 5.13 -1.75
N ALA A 127 1.79 3.80 -1.80
CA ALA A 127 1.48 3.00 -0.61
C ALA A 127 2.59 3.06 0.44
N ALA A 128 3.87 3.04 0.02
CA ALA A 128 5.01 3.20 0.90
C ALA A 128 4.99 4.54 1.64
N LEU A 129 4.70 5.63 0.91
CA LEU A 129 4.59 6.96 1.46
C LEU A 129 3.39 7.07 2.40
N MET A 130 2.22 6.56 2.01
CA MET A 130 1.03 6.55 2.88
C MET A 130 1.24 5.73 4.16
N SER A 131 1.89 4.57 4.05
CA SER A 131 2.15 3.70 5.20
C SER A 131 3.05 4.40 6.22
N ASN A 132 4.14 5.02 5.76
CA ASN A 132 5.04 5.72 6.66
C ASN A 132 4.43 7.04 7.12
N SER A 133 4.06 7.94 6.21
CA SER A 133 3.67 9.31 6.56
C SER A 133 2.30 9.45 7.20
N ILE A 134 1.35 8.55 6.92
CA ILE A 134 -0.03 8.67 7.41
C ILE A 134 -0.33 7.57 8.42
N VAL A 135 -0.13 6.30 8.06
CA VAL A 135 -0.54 5.18 8.91
C VAL A 135 0.34 5.08 10.16
N ASN A 136 1.66 5.11 9.98
CA ASN A 136 2.56 5.03 11.13
C ASN A 136 2.47 6.31 11.98
N TRP A 137 2.36 7.49 11.37
CA TRP A 137 2.15 8.73 12.13
C TRP A 137 0.85 8.72 12.96
N LEU A 138 -0.24 8.20 12.41
CA LEU A 138 -1.55 8.18 13.07
C LEU A 138 -1.64 7.14 14.19
N LEU A 139 -0.95 6.02 14.03
CA LEU A 139 -1.06 4.86 14.92
C LEU A 139 0.10 4.77 15.93
N TYR A 140 1.16 5.58 15.79
CA TYR A 140 2.26 5.70 16.75
C TYR A 140 2.32 7.11 17.38
N PRO A 141 1.73 7.31 18.57
CA PRO A 141 1.71 8.60 19.26
C PRO A 141 2.91 8.83 20.20
N GLU A 142 4.01 8.08 20.05
CA GLU A 142 5.21 8.26 20.91
C GLU A 142 5.96 9.57 20.58
N ALA A 143 6.52 10.23 21.59
CA ALA A 143 7.35 11.41 21.41
C ALA A 143 8.63 11.03 20.63
N GLY A 144 8.88 11.67 19.48
CA GLY A 144 9.99 11.37 18.57
C GLY A 144 9.65 10.41 17.41
N ALA A 145 8.41 9.90 17.33
CA ALA A 145 7.97 9.04 16.22
C ALA A 145 8.05 9.77 14.86
N ASP A 146 7.81 11.07 14.83
CA ASP A 146 7.95 11.94 13.67
C ASP A 146 9.37 11.92 13.09
N VAL A 147 10.39 11.93 13.96
CA VAL A 147 11.81 11.92 13.58
C VAL A 147 12.24 10.61 12.90
N VAL A 148 11.59 9.49 13.27
CA VAL A 148 11.89 8.15 12.75
C VAL A 148 11.03 7.79 11.53
N ILE A 149 9.86 8.41 11.33
CA ILE A 149 8.90 7.88 10.37
C ILE A 149 8.99 8.57 8.99
N PHE A 150 9.22 9.88 8.94
CA PHE A 150 9.23 10.61 7.66
C PHE A 150 10.47 10.36 6.79
N PRO A 151 11.70 10.38 7.32
CA PRO A 151 12.91 10.14 6.52
C PRO A 151 12.96 8.75 5.88
N TRP A 152 12.49 7.75 6.63
CA TRP A 152 12.50 6.34 6.22
C TRP A 152 11.49 6.01 5.11
N SER A 153 10.55 6.93 4.83
CA SER A 153 9.70 6.86 3.65
C SER A 153 10.52 6.80 2.35
N LEU A 154 11.71 7.41 2.29
CA LEU A 154 12.61 7.33 1.12
C LEU A 154 13.08 5.90 0.86
N VAL A 155 13.46 5.18 1.91
CA VAL A 155 13.88 3.77 1.84
C VAL A 155 12.71 2.92 1.33
N SER A 156 11.53 3.17 1.90
CA SER A 156 10.32 2.42 1.54
C SER A 156 9.88 2.66 0.08
N MET A 157 9.89 3.92 -0.38
CA MET A 157 9.60 4.26 -1.77
C MET A 157 10.63 3.65 -2.72
N THR A 158 11.92 3.68 -2.36
CA THR A 158 13.00 3.07 -3.15
C THR A 158 12.77 1.57 -3.32
N GLY A 159 12.38 0.89 -2.23
CA GLY A 159 12.02 -0.52 -2.28
C GLY A 159 10.81 -0.79 -3.17
N ALA A 160 9.77 0.03 -3.07
CA ALA A 160 8.57 -0.09 -3.89
C ALA A 160 8.86 0.09 -5.38
N PHE A 161 9.70 1.06 -5.71
CA PHE A 161 10.20 1.32 -7.05
C PHE A 161 10.96 0.10 -7.59
N TYR A 162 11.96 -0.38 -6.85
CA TYR A 162 12.75 -1.55 -7.23
C TYR A 162 11.88 -2.79 -7.45
N TRP A 163 11.09 -3.17 -6.45
CA TRP A 163 10.19 -4.32 -6.51
C TRP A 163 9.16 -4.20 -7.62
N GLY A 164 8.59 -3.01 -7.82
CA GLY A 164 7.64 -2.75 -8.89
C GLY A 164 8.26 -2.94 -10.27
N TRP A 165 9.44 -2.34 -10.53
CA TRP A 165 10.13 -2.52 -11.81
C TRP A 165 10.59 -3.95 -12.04
N MET A 166 11.09 -4.64 -11.01
CA MET A 166 11.48 -6.05 -11.12
C MET A 166 10.28 -6.95 -11.36
N ALA A 167 9.14 -6.68 -10.73
CA ALA A 167 7.89 -7.38 -10.99
C ALA A 167 7.40 -7.15 -12.42
N ARG A 168 7.67 -5.99 -13.05
CA ARG A 168 7.33 -5.74 -14.47
C ARG A 168 8.16 -6.55 -15.46
N ARG A 169 9.29 -7.15 -15.06
CA ARG A 169 10.15 -7.94 -15.97
C ARG A 169 9.53 -9.29 -16.32
N ALA A 170 9.85 -9.79 -17.52
CA ALA A 170 9.37 -11.09 -18.01
C ALA A 170 9.80 -12.26 -17.09
N GLY A 171 10.96 -12.16 -16.44
CA GLY A 171 11.45 -13.17 -15.49
C GLY A 171 10.50 -13.44 -14.32
N PHE A 172 9.91 -12.39 -13.74
CA PHE A 172 8.95 -12.53 -12.64
C PHE A 172 7.65 -13.21 -13.09
N ARG A 173 7.16 -12.85 -14.28
CA ARG A 173 5.98 -13.50 -14.89
C ARG A 173 6.25 -14.99 -15.15
N LYS A 174 7.43 -15.32 -15.68
CA LYS A 174 7.86 -16.71 -15.91
C LYS A 174 7.92 -17.46 -14.58
N TYR A 175 8.56 -16.87 -13.57
CA TYR A 175 8.66 -17.44 -12.23
C TYR A 175 7.29 -17.76 -11.63
N LEU A 176 6.29 -16.87 -11.71
CA LEU A 176 4.96 -17.18 -11.16
C LEU A 176 4.27 -18.35 -11.87
N ARG A 177 4.43 -18.45 -13.19
CA ARG A 177 3.89 -19.57 -13.99
C ARG A 177 4.58 -20.91 -13.70
N THR A 178 5.91 -20.91 -13.58
CA THR A 178 6.72 -22.15 -13.46
C THR A 178 7.11 -22.50 -12.03
N GLY A 179 6.99 -21.56 -11.10
CA GLY A 179 7.56 -21.60 -9.74
C GLY A 179 6.88 -22.57 -8.78
N LYS A 180 6.01 -23.46 -9.27
CA LYS A 180 5.54 -24.61 -8.48
C LYS A 180 6.53 -25.78 -8.49
N SER A 181 7.60 -25.73 -9.31
CA SER A 181 8.37 -26.94 -9.67
C SER A 181 9.84 -26.99 -9.22
N SER A 182 10.47 -25.90 -8.75
CA SER A 182 11.92 -25.93 -8.48
C SER A 182 12.38 -24.98 -7.37
N ALA A 183 13.15 -25.52 -6.42
CA ALA A 183 13.81 -24.75 -5.36
C ALA A 183 14.75 -23.67 -5.90
N LEU A 184 15.38 -23.91 -7.06
CA LEU A 184 16.27 -22.94 -7.71
C LEU A 184 15.51 -21.68 -8.18
N SER A 185 14.24 -21.84 -8.55
CA SER A 185 13.39 -20.71 -8.94
C SER A 185 13.02 -19.83 -7.72
N HIS A 186 12.80 -20.44 -6.57
CA HIS A 186 12.58 -19.72 -5.31
C HIS A 186 13.86 -19.04 -4.82
N ALA A 187 15.02 -19.71 -4.92
CA ALA A 187 16.31 -19.12 -4.61
C ALA A 187 16.60 -17.90 -5.48
N TRP A 188 16.32 -17.97 -6.78
CA TRP A 188 16.40 -16.82 -7.70
C TRP A 188 15.49 -15.67 -7.26
N PHE A 189 14.24 -15.96 -6.87
CA PHE A 189 13.32 -14.95 -6.38
C PHE A 189 13.84 -14.27 -5.11
N LEU A 190 14.28 -15.03 -4.11
CA LEU A 190 14.81 -14.49 -2.85
C LEU A 190 16.10 -13.70 -3.08
N TYR A 191 16.95 -14.14 -4.01
CA TYR A 191 18.16 -13.40 -4.36
C TYR A 191 17.84 -12.05 -5.01
N ILE A 192 16.95 -12.04 -6.01
CA ILE A 192 16.63 -10.81 -6.75
C ILE A 192 15.78 -9.85 -5.92
N PHE A 193 14.71 -10.34 -5.30
CA PHE A 193 13.74 -9.49 -4.60
C PHE A 193 14.13 -9.25 -3.13
N GLY A 194 14.82 -10.20 -2.49
CA GLY A 194 15.33 -10.06 -1.13
C GLY A 194 16.71 -9.39 -1.10
N VAL A 195 17.76 -10.11 -1.51
CA VAL A 195 19.16 -9.62 -1.43
C VAL A 195 19.38 -8.38 -2.30
N GLY A 196 18.92 -8.40 -3.55
CA GLY A 196 19.01 -7.25 -4.45
C GLY A 196 18.15 -6.07 -3.98
N GLY A 197 16.98 -6.35 -3.38
CA GLY A 197 16.14 -5.33 -2.76
C GLY A 197 16.83 -4.65 -1.58
N ALA A 198 17.46 -5.45 -0.71
CA ALA A 198 18.23 -4.96 0.43
C ALA A 198 19.40 -4.06 0.00
N ALA A 199 20.14 -4.44 -1.05
CA ALA A 199 21.27 -3.65 -1.56
C ALA A 199 20.84 -2.28 -2.11
N VAL A 200 19.69 -2.22 -2.80
CA VAL A 200 19.17 -0.96 -3.36
C VAL A 200 18.57 -0.08 -2.27
N MET A 201 17.90 -0.66 -1.27
CA MET A 201 17.30 0.07 -0.16
C MET A 201 18.33 0.54 0.88
N SER A 202 19.45 -0.16 1.06
CA SER A 202 20.49 0.23 2.01
C SER A 202 21.22 1.51 1.61
N LEU A 203 21.25 1.87 0.32
CA LEU A 203 21.81 3.13 -0.16
C LEU A 203 21.10 4.36 0.45
N PRO A 204 19.81 4.63 0.17
CA PRO A 204 19.11 5.74 0.81
C PRO A 204 19.03 5.55 2.34
N GLY A 205 18.99 4.31 2.84
CA GLY A 205 19.02 4.05 4.28
C GLY A 205 20.27 4.59 4.97
N THR A 206 21.43 4.46 4.34
CA THR A 206 22.71 4.97 4.87
C THR A 206 22.73 6.49 4.88
N PHE A 207 22.22 7.16 3.84
CA PHE A 207 22.11 8.62 3.81
C PHE A 207 21.10 9.14 4.82
N VAL A 208 19.97 8.46 5.00
CA VAL A 208 18.96 8.80 6.02
C VAL A 208 19.54 8.64 7.42
N GLN A 209 20.28 7.56 7.69
CA GLN A 209 20.94 7.35 8.98
C GLN A 209 21.99 8.42 9.27
N ALA A 210 22.77 8.82 8.28
CA ALA A 210 23.74 9.91 8.39
C ALA A 210 23.06 11.26 8.67
N ALA A 211 21.95 11.56 7.99
CA ALA A 211 21.17 12.78 8.21
C ALA A 211 20.55 12.85 9.62
N LEU A 212 20.30 11.69 10.24
CA LEU A 212 19.72 11.55 11.58
C LEU A 212 20.77 11.39 12.70
N GLN A 213 22.07 11.53 12.41
CA GLN A 213 23.18 11.46 13.39
C GLN A 213 23.10 10.23 14.33
N GLU A 214 22.78 9.05 13.79
CA GLU A 214 22.71 7.77 14.53
C GLU A 214 21.69 7.67 15.68
N HIS A 215 20.98 8.75 16.04
CA HIS A 215 20.01 8.77 17.16
C HIS A 215 18.75 7.92 16.90
N ALA A 216 18.61 7.36 15.69
CA ALA A 216 17.44 6.59 15.26
C ALA A 216 17.82 5.25 14.59
N ALA A 217 18.96 4.65 14.92
CA ALA A 217 19.15 3.24 14.63
C ALA A 217 18.20 2.44 15.52
N PHE A 218 16.97 2.20 15.03
CA PHE A 218 15.97 1.33 15.66
C PHE A 218 16.54 -0.10 15.71
N ALA A 219 17.51 -0.38 16.57
CA ALA A 219 17.99 -1.73 16.82
C ALA A 219 16.95 -2.39 17.73
N LEU A 220 15.97 -3.07 17.12
CA LEU A 220 14.91 -3.79 17.85
C LEU A 220 15.49 -4.87 18.79
N ASN A 221 16.73 -5.32 18.56
CA ASN A 221 17.52 -6.07 19.54
C ASN A 221 18.94 -5.45 19.65
N PRO A 222 19.29 -4.79 20.77
CA PRO A 222 20.57 -4.10 20.94
C PRO A 222 21.76 -5.06 21.00
N GLU A 223 21.62 -6.27 21.58
CA GLU A 223 22.72 -7.25 21.69
C GLU A 223 23.12 -7.80 20.32
N VAL A 224 22.13 -8.07 19.46
CA VAL A 224 22.40 -8.53 18.09
C VAL A 224 23.00 -7.39 17.26
N ALA A 225 22.53 -6.16 17.45
CA ALA A 225 23.09 -5.01 16.77
C ALA A 225 24.55 -4.73 17.17
N GLU A 226 24.89 -4.86 18.45
CA GLU A 226 26.27 -4.75 18.96
C GLU A 226 27.17 -5.88 18.45
N THR A 227 26.66 -7.11 18.42
CA THR A 227 27.44 -8.25 17.90
C THR A 227 27.69 -8.10 16.40
N LEU A 228 26.68 -7.64 15.65
CA LEU A 228 26.81 -7.40 14.21
C LEU A 228 27.77 -6.23 13.95
N SER A 229 27.65 -5.12 14.68
CA SER A 229 28.52 -3.96 14.52
C SER A 229 29.98 -4.33 14.82
N ALA A 230 30.24 -5.08 15.90
CA ALA A 230 31.58 -5.57 16.23
C ALA A 230 32.16 -6.46 15.12
N ARG A 231 31.35 -7.35 14.54
CA ARG A 231 31.78 -8.22 13.42
C ARG A 231 32.03 -7.43 12.14
N VAL A 232 31.24 -6.40 11.86
CA VAL A 232 31.46 -5.59 10.67
C VAL A 232 32.65 -4.65 10.84
N LEU A 233 32.92 -4.14 12.04
CA LEU A 233 34.13 -3.36 12.33
C LEU A 233 35.41 -4.17 12.10
N LEU A 234 35.40 -5.45 12.48
CA LEU A 234 36.49 -6.37 12.20
C LEU A 234 36.68 -6.58 10.68
N TRP A 235 35.58 -6.68 9.95
CA TRP A 235 35.57 -6.78 8.49
C TRP A 235 36.04 -5.50 7.81
N GLU A 236 35.67 -4.33 8.32
CA GLU A 236 36.14 -3.02 7.85
C GLU A 236 37.66 -2.95 7.94
N GLN A 237 38.23 -3.26 9.11
CA GLN A 237 39.68 -3.28 9.30
C GLN A 237 40.36 -4.22 8.31
N THR A 238 39.82 -5.44 8.15
CA THR A 238 40.35 -6.44 7.22
C THR A 238 40.23 -5.99 5.76
N ALA A 239 39.13 -5.37 5.37
CA ALA A 239 38.91 -4.87 4.01
C ALA A 239 39.79 -3.67 3.70
N HIS A 240 40.00 -2.77 4.66
CA HIS A 240 40.91 -1.64 4.54
C HIS A 240 42.33 -2.12 4.26
N GLU A 241 42.83 -3.06 5.07
CA GLU A 241 44.15 -3.69 4.88
C GLU A 241 44.29 -4.39 3.52
N TYR A 242 43.25 -5.11 3.06
CA TYR A 242 43.26 -5.78 1.76
C TYR A 242 43.23 -4.80 0.58
N ILE A 243 42.46 -3.72 0.67
CA ILE A 243 42.35 -2.73 -0.41
C ILE A 243 43.61 -1.88 -0.48
N GLU A 244 44.17 -1.48 0.67
CA GLU A 244 45.42 -0.73 0.75
C GLU A 244 46.58 -1.55 0.20
N SER A 245 46.63 -2.86 0.50
CA SER A 245 47.66 -3.76 -0.04
C SER A 245 47.49 -4.09 -1.53
N LEU A 246 46.26 -4.17 -2.05
CA LEU A 246 46.00 -4.46 -3.47
C LEU A 246 46.14 -3.25 -4.40
N PHE A 247 45.74 -2.06 -3.93
CA PHE A 247 45.60 -0.89 -4.78
C PHE A 247 46.51 0.30 -4.40
N GLY A 248 47.20 0.24 -3.25
CA GLY A 248 48.10 1.31 -2.79
C GLY A 248 47.43 2.67 -2.61
N LEU A 249 46.10 2.69 -2.58
CA LEU A 249 45.26 3.88 -2.44
C LEU A 249 44.91 4.04 -0.97
N THR A 250 45.46 5.05 -0.32
CA THR A 250 45.00 5.50 1.00
C THR A 250 43.61 6.11 0.83
N TRP A 251 42.58 5.38 1.23
CA TRP A 251 41.21 5.88 1.20
C TRP A 251 41.08 7.04 2.19
N ALA A 252 40.51 8.18 1.75
CA ALA A 252 40.18 9.26 2.68
C ALA A 252 39.20 8.73 3.74
N GLU A 253 39.42 9.06 5.02
CA GLU A 253 38.65 8.55 6.17
C GLU A 253 37.13 8.67 5.97
N SER A 254 36.68 9.73 5.28
CA SER A 254 35.25 9.94 4.97
C SER A 254 34.64 8.87 4.05
N ILE A 255 35.35 8.40 3.02
CA ILE A 255 34.82 7.45 2.03
C ILE A 255 34.76 6.04 2.63
N SER A 256 35.73 5.69 3.49
CA SER A 256 35.74 4.41 4.23
C SER A 256 34.46 4.26 5.06
N TRP A 257 34.11 5.31 5.82
CA TRP A 257 32.90 5.32 6.65
C TRP A 257 31.61 5.08 5.84
N TRP A 258 31.45 5.73 4.69
CA TRP A 258 30.25 5.56 3.85
C TRP A 258 30.10 4.15 3.29
N VAL A 259 31.20 3.54 2.82
CA VAL A 259 31.17 2.20 2.23
C VAL A 259 30.89 1.15 3.30
N VAL A 260 31.50 1.28 4.46
CA VAL A 260 31.33 0.35 5.58
C VAL A 260 29.90 0.42 6.11
N ASN A 261 29.37 1.62 6.37
CA ASN A 261 28.00 1.76 6.85
C ASN A 261 26.97 1.30 5.83
N TRP A 262 27.22 1.51 4.54
CA TRP A 262 26.37 0.96 3.50
C TRP A 262 26.38 -0.58 3.50
N PHE A 263 27.55 -1.20 3.64
CA PHE A 263 27.67 -2.66 3.72
C PHE A 263 26.99 -3.22 4.98
N GLN A 264 27.17 -2.59 6.14
CA GLN A 264 26.46 -2.92 7.38
C GLN A 264 24.94 -2.88 7.19
N ASN A 265 24.44 -1.79 6.63
CA ASN A 265 23.02 -1.63 6.36
C ASN A 265 22.50 -2.64 5.34
N TRP A 266 23.29 -2.97 4.32
CA TRP A 266 22.93 -4.00 3.36
C TRP A 266 22.75 -5.36 4.05
N VAL A 267 23.75 -5.82 4.81
CA VAL A 267 23.69 -7.10 5.53
C VAL A 267 22.50 -7.12 6.50
N ARG A 268 22.27 -6.01 7.21
CA ARG A 268 21.13 -5.86 8.13
C ARG A 268 19.78 -5.93 7.41
N TYR A 269 19.68 -5.42 6.20
CA TYR A 269 18.41 -5.38 5.46
C TYR A 269 18.08 -6.71 4.78
N VAL A 270 19.08 -7.57 4.52
CA VAL A 270 18.86 -8.82 3.77
C VAL A 270 17.78 -9.70 4.42
N PRO A 271 17.82 -10.05 5.72
CA PRO A 271 16.78 -10.88 6.33
C PRO A 271 15.38 -10.25 6.22
N ASP A 272 15.28 -8.97 6.56
CA ASP A 272 14.03 -8.23 6.57
C ASP A 272 13.39 -8.13 5.18
N LYS A 273 14.12 -7.63 4.18
CA LYS A 273 13.59 -7.44 2.82
C LYS A 273 13.31 -8.76 2.13
N THR A 274 14.07 -9.82 2.44
CA THR A 274 13.80 -11.17 1.95
C THR A 274 12.49 -11.72 2.49
N MET A 275 12.26 -11.60 3.81
CA MET A 275 11.02 -12.06 4.43
C MET A 275 9.80 -11.24 3.98
N SER A 276 9.92 -9.92 3.88
CA SER A 276 8.85 -9.06 3.34
C SER A 276 8.47 -9.42 1.92
N ALA A 277 9.45 -9.63 1.02
CA ALA A 277 9.16 -10.04 -0.36
C ALA A 277 8.53 -11.44 -0.44
N ALA A 278 8.98 -12.37 0.40
CA ALA A 278 8.44 -13.74 0.45
C ALA A 278 6.99 -13.77 0.96
N ILE A 279 6.68 -13.09 2.06
CA ILE A 279 5.32 -13.01 2.60
C ILE A 279 4.40 -12.32 1.61
N ALA A 280 4.85 -11.22 0.98
CA ALA A 280 4.08 -10.54 -0.05
C ALA A 280 3.74 -11.45 -1.24
N LEU A 281 4.68 -12.30 -1.66
CA LEU A 281 4.47 -13.29 -2.71
C LEU A 281 3.42 -14.34 -2.31
N VAL A 282 3.45 -14.82 -1.08
CA VAL A 282 2.48 -15.79 -0.55
C VAL A 282 1.08 -15.15 -0.50
N VAL A 283 0.96 -13.94 0.04
CA VAL A 283 -0.31 -13.19 0.09
C VAL A 283 -0.85 -12.92 -1.31
N LEU A 284 0.02 -12.58 -2.26
CA LEU A 284 -0.37 -12.40 -3.66
C LEU A 284 -0.97 -13.69 -4.24
N LYS A 285 -0.25 -14.81 -4.10
CA LYS A 285 -0.58 -16.08 -4.77
C LYS A 285 -1.82 -16.76 -4.19
N TYR A 286 -1.99 -16.72 -2.87
CA TYR A 286 -3.10 -17.40 -2.19
C TYR A 286 -4.22 -16.45 -1.75
N GLY A 287 -3.91 -15.18 -1.51
CA GLY A 287 -4.91 -14.18 -1.13
C GLY A 287 -5.65 -13.60 -2.33
N TYR A 288 -4.95 -13.34 -3.44
CA TYR A 288 -5.49 -12.57 -4.57
C TYR A 288 -5.23 -13.20 -5.95
N PRO A 289 -5.66 -14.46 -6.21
CA PRO A 289 -5.34 -15.18 -7.44
C PRO A 289 -5.91 -14.51 -8.71
N LEU A 290 -7.06 -13.83 -8.59
CA LEU A 290 -7.67 -13.13 -9.72
C LEU A 290 -6.84 -11.89 -10.10
N PHE A 291 -6.28 -11.18 -9.11
CA PHE A 291 -5.39 -10.06 -9.36
C PHE A 291 -4.06 -10.53 -9.96
N GLU A 292 -3.50 -11.66 -9.54
CA GLU A 292 -2.32 -12.25 -10.19
C GLU A 292 -2.59 -12.49 -11.69
N ARG A 293 -3.71 -13.14 -12.02
CA ARG A 293 -4.10 -13.45 -13.40
C ARG A 293 -4.26 -12.20 -14.27
N GLU A 294 -4.97 -11.19 -13.77
CA GLU A 294 -5.27 -9.99 -14.55
C GLU A 294 -4.10 -8.99 -14.57
N LEU A 295 -3.47 -8.73 -13.42
CA LEU A 295 -2.45 -7.68 -13.28
C LEU A 295 -1.04 -8.13 -13.63
N ILE A 296 -0.72 -9.43 -13.56
CA ILE A 296 0.61 -9.95 -13.85
C ILE A 296 0.65 -10.74 -15.15
N HIS A 297 -0.33 -11.61 -15.38
CA HIS A 297 -0.41 -12.40 -16.61
C HIS A 297 -1.10 -11.69 -17.77
N GLY A 298 -1.84 -10.60 -17.52
CA GLY A 298 -2.48 -9.79 -18.54
C GLY A 298 -3.86 -10.30 -19.00
N GLY A 299 -4.51 -11.15 -18.19
CA GLY A 299 -5.84 -11.67 -18.52
C GLY A 299 -5.85 -12.56 -19.78
N SER A 300 -6.90 -12.45 -20.60
CA SER A 300 -7.06 -13.17 -21.87
C SER A 300 -6.11 -12.72 -22.97
N ASP A 301 -5.71 -11.45 -22.94
CA ASP A 301 -5.01 -10.80 -24.05
C ASP A 301 -3.48 -10.88 -23.88
N GLY A 302 -3.01 -11.35 -22.71
CA GLY A 302 -1.60 -11.52 -22.38
C GLY A 302 -0.83 -10.21 -22.14
N GLU A 303 -1.48 -9.06 -22.38
CA GLU A 303 -0.91 -7.74 -22.19
C GLU A 303 -1.10 -7.24 -20.77
N ARG A 304 0.01 -6.86 -20.14
CA ARG A 304 0.01 -6.40 -18.76
C ARG A 304 -0.42 -4.93 -18.68
N PRO A 305 -1.17 -4.54 -17.63
CA PRO A 305 -1.44 -3.13 -17.34
C PRO A 305 -0.16 -2.30 -17.24
N ARG A 306 -0.13 -1.17 -17.96
CA ARG A 306 0.98 -0.21 -17.94
C ARG A 306 0.70 0.93 -16.97
N ASP A 307 1.77 1.55 -16.49
CA ASP A 307 1.70 2.68 -15.55
C ASP A 307 1.16 3.94 -16.24
N GLU A 308 0.51 4.80 -15.45
CA GLU A 308 -0.18 5.99 -15.94
C GLU A 308 0.63 7.25 -15.65
N ARG A 309 0.60 8.20 -16.58
CA ARG A 309 1.30 9.48 -16.46
C ARG A 309 0.88 10.32 -15.24
N ILE A 310 -0.30 10.07 -14.68
CA ILE A 310 -0.83 10.79 -13.51
C ILE A 310 -0.21 10.27 -12.21
N LEU A 311 0.27 9.02 -12.15
CA LEU A 311 0.76 8.42 -10.90
C LEU A 311 1.99 9.13 -10.31
N PRO A 312 3.02 9.53 -11.09
CA PRO A 312 4.10 10.35 -10.56
C PRO A 312 3.61 11.66 -9.96
N LEU A 313 2.60 12.29 -10.57
CA LEU A 313 2.03 13.56 -10.08
C LEU A 313 1.26 13.37 -8.77
N ILE A 314 0.49 12.27 -8.65
CA ILE A 314 -0.18 11.92 -7.39
C ILE A 314 0.85 11.68 -6.29
N LEU A 315 1.92 10.93 -6.59
CA LEU A 315 3.01 10.72 -5.64
C LEU A 315 3.64 12.06 -5.20
N GLY A 316 3.91 12.97 -6.13
CA GLY A 316 4.42 14.30 -5.83
C GLY A 316 3.47 15.13 -4.96
N LEU A 317 2.16 15.08 -5.24
CA LEU A 317 1.16 15.78 -4.44
C LEU A 317 1.13 15.28 -2.99
N ILE A 318 1.20 13.95 -2.79
CA ILE A 318 1.22 13.34 -1.46
C ILE A 318 2.57 13.57 -0.77
N TYR A 319 3.66 13.65 -1.52
CA TYR A 319 5.02 13.87 -0.99
C TYR A 319 5.29 15.32 -0.61
N ALA A 320 4.62 16.29 -1.24
CA ALA A 320 4.89 17.71 -1.03
C ALA A 320 4.83 18.17 0.43
N PRO A 321 3.84 17.76 1.26
CA PRO A 321 3.85 18.08 2.69
C PRO A 321 5.06 17.49 3.42
N SER A 322 5.39 16.22 3.18
CA SER A 322 6.55 15.57 3.79
C SER A 322 7.87 16.23 3.39
N PHE A 323 7.99 16.61 2.11
CA PHE A 323 9.16 17.33 1.61
C PHE A 323 9.33 18.70 2.28
N ALA A 324 8.25 19.46 2.42
CA ALA A 324 8.28 20.75 3.10
C ALA A 324 8.78 20.58 4.56
N THR A 325 8.27 19.58 5.29
CA THR A 325 8.70 19.28 6.65
C THR A 325 10.18 18.85 6.74
N LEU A 326 10.64 18.01 5.81
CA LEU A 326 12.04 17.54 5.76
C LEU A 326 13.04 18.68 5.49
N LEU A 327 12.63 19.68 4.71
CA LEU A 327 13.47 20.86 4.45
C LEU A 327 13.42 21.89 5.58
N SER A 328 12.26 22.09 6.20
CA SER A 328 12.06 23.16 7.19
C SER A 328 12.54 22.82 8.58
N SER A 329 12.65 21.54 8.93
CA SER A 329 13.02 21.11 10.28
C SER A 329 14.52 20.90 10.43
N GLU A 330 15.11 21.51 11.46
CA GLU A 330 16.52 21.34 11.83
C GLU A 330 16.84 19.90 12.25
N LEU A 331 15.83 19.15 12.73
CA LEU A 331 15.98 17.74 13.14
C LEU A 331 16.42 16.82 11.99
N TYR A 332 16.12 17.19 10.73
CA TYR A 332 16.46 16.41 9.54
C TYR A 332 17.66 16.98 8.78
N GLN A 333 18.34 17.98 9.35
CA GLN A 333 19.43 18.71 8.71
C GLN A 333 19.08 19.13 7.28
N GLY A 334 17.87 19.69 7.11
CA GLY A 334 17.30 20.01 5.80
C GLY A 334 18.21 20.87 4.93
N SER A 335 19.04 21.74 5.52
CA SER A 335 20.00 22.60 4.81
C SER A 335 21.19 21.86 4.20
N VAL A 336 21.65 20.76 4.83
CA VAL A 336 22.81 19.97 4.39
C VAL A 336 22.36 18.82 3.49
N TYR A 337 21.28 18.14 3.86
CA TYR A 337 20.77 16.96 3.16
C TYR A 337 19.61 17.27 2.20
N TRP A 338 19.40 18.54 1.82
CA TRP A 338 18.38 18.91 0.83
C TRP A 338 18.42 18.09 -0.48
N PRO A 339 19.60 17.68 -1.03
CA PRO A 339 19.62 16.88 -2.26
C PRO A 339 19.01 15.49 -2.07
N LEU A 340 19.19 14.90 -0.89
CA LEU A 340 18.59 13.62 -0.51
C LEU A 340 17.07 13.74 -0.48
N TRP A 341 16.55 14.78 0.19
CA TRP A 341 15.11 15.03 0.29
C TRP A 341 14.49 15.46 -1.05
N ALA A 342 15.27 16.06 -1.95
CA ALA A 342 14.81 16.42 -3.30
C ALA A 342 14.82 15.23 -4.29
N MET A 343 15.48 14.12 -3.97
CA MET A 343 15.65 12.97 -4.87
C MET A 343 14.32 12.39 -5.39
N PRO A 344 13.25 12.25 -4.59
CA PRO A 344 11.95 11.82 -5.10
C PRO A 344 11.37 12.74 -6.17
N TRP A 345 11.60 14.06 -6.10
CA TRP A 345 11.15 15.00 -7.14
C TRP A 345 11.85 14.77 -8.47
N VAL A 346 13.13 14.42 -8.44
CA VAL A 346 13.87 14.01 -9.65
C VAL A 346 13.24 12.75 -10.24
N LEU A 347 12.95 11.73 -9.42
CA LEU A 347 12.28 10.52 -9.90
C LEU A 347 10.87 10.79 -10.45
N ILE A 348 10.09 11.64 -9.78
CA ILE A 348 8.73 12.02 -10.19
C ILE A 348 8.76 12.73 -11.54
N THR A 349 9.65 13.72 -11.71
CA THR A 349 9.78 14.48 -12.96
C THR A 349 10.26 13.60 -14.10
N CYS A 350 11.33 12.83 -13.90
CA CYS A 350 11.82 11.86 -14.89
C CYS A 350 10.74 10.82 -15.25
N GLY A 351 10.01 10.31 -14.25
CA GLY A 351 8.92 9.37 -14.43
C GLY A 351 7.76 9.93 -15.24
N TYR A 352 7.35 11.17 -14.95
CA TYR A 352 6.34 11.89 -15.70
C TYR A 352 6.73 12.05 -17.16
N PHE A 353 7.94 12.57 -17.44
CA PHE A 353 8.42 12.74 -18.82
C PHE A 353 8.53 11.40 -19.54
N ARG A 354 9.06 10.37 -18.87
CA ARG A 354 9.16 9.03 -19.46
C ARG A 354 7.79 8.48 -19.86
N LEU A 355 6.79 8.60 -19.00
CA LEU A 355 5.42 8.15 -19.29
C LEU A 355 4.69 9.08 -20.27
N ARG A 356 5.10 10.34 -20.39
CA ARG A 356 4.54 11.29 -21.35
C ARG A 356 5.01 11.02 -22.78
N TYR A 357 6.27 10.61 -22.96
CA TYR A 357 6.88 10.38 -24.27
C TYR A 357 6.83 8.91 -24.73
N TRP A 358 7.03 7.96 -23.82
CA TRP A 358 7.06 6.52 -24.14
C TRP A 358 5.91 5.73 -23.49
N GLY A 359 5.00 6.40 -22.80
CA GLY A 359 3.84 5.75 -22.19
C GLY A 359 2.69 5.49 -23.17
N PRO A 360 1.74 4.65 -22.79
CA PRO A 360 0.56 4.35 -23.59
C PRO A 360 -0.36 5.58 -23.74
N SER A 361 -1.13 5.62 -24.82
CA SER A 361 -2.12 6.67 -25.05
C SER A 361 -3.27 6.59 -24.01
N ASN A 362 -3.87 7.74 -23.69
CA ASN A 362 -4.98 7.78 -22.72
C ASN A 362 -6.19 6.95 -23.16
N ALA A 363 -6.43 6.87 -24.48
CA ALA A 363 -7.51 6.06 -25.03
C ALA A 363 -7.26 4.57 -24.78
N ALA A 364 -6.06 4.08 -25.12
CA ALA A 364 -5.69 2.69 -24.89
C ALA A 364 -5.74 2.31 -23.39
N LEU A 365 -5.29 3.21 -22.51
CA LEU A 365 -5.40 3.00 -21.05
C LEU A 365 -6.85 2.89 -20.59
N LYS A 366 -7.73 3.75 -21.10
CA LYS A 366 -9.14 3.76 -20.73
C LYS A 366 -9.85 2.49 -21.18
N ASP A 367 -9.59 2.04 -22.40
CA ASP A 367 -10.20 0.82 -22.94
C ASP A 367 -9.73 -0.42 -22.18
N ALA A 368 -8.42 -0.52 -21.88
CA ALA A 368 -7.86 -1.58 -21.06
C ALA A 368 -8.45 -1.62 -19.63
N ARG A 369 -8.78 -0.46 -19.05
CA ARG A 369 -9.48 -0.39 -17.75
C ARG A 369 -10.91 -0.87 -17.83
N LEU A 370 -11.65 -0.46 -18.86
CA LEU A 370 -13.04 -0.86 -19.04
C LEU A 370 -13.14 -2.39 -19.21
N GLN A 371 -12.31 -2.96 -20.07
CA GLN A 371 -12.25 -4.41 -20.28
C GLN A 371 -11.94 -5.16 -18.98
N ARG A 372 -10.96 -4.69 -18.19
CA ARG A 372 -10.62 -5.32 -16.91
C ARG A 372 -11.75 -5.20 -15.88
N ALA A 373 -12.39 -4.03 -15.79
CA ALA A 373 -13.52 -3.82 -14.91
C ALA A 373 -14.67 -4.77 -15.26
N GLU A 374 -14.95 -4.99 -16.55
CA GLU A 374 -15.94 -5.94 -17.02
C GLU A 374 -15.57 -7.39 -16.67
N ARG A 375 -14.29 -7.77 -16.81
CA ARG A 375 -13.81 -9.10 -16.43
C ARG A 375 -13.99 -9.37 -14.93
N TYR A 376 -13.60 -8.42 -14.07
CA TYR A 376 -13.85 -8.54 -12.63
C TYR A 376 -15.34 -8.58 -12.30
N ALA A 377 -16.14 -7.71 -12.92
CA ALA A 377 -17.58 -7.72 -12.72
C ALA A 377 -18.17 -9.09 -13.10
N LYS A 378 -17.75 -9.69 -14.22
CA LYS A 378 -18.20 -11.01 -14.66
C LYS A 378 -17.77 -12.12 -13.69
N ALA A 379 -16.52 -12.11 -13.24
CA ALA A 379 -15.97 -13.10 -12.30
C ALA A 379 -16.63 -13.02 -10.92
N LEU A 380 -16.94 -11.82 -10.43
CA LEU A 380 -17.47 -11.59 -9.08
C LEU A 380 -19.01 -11.55 -9.01
N LYS A 381 -19.71 -11.39 -10.15
CA LYS A 381 -21.20 -11.34 -10.24
C LYS A 381 -21.91 -12.58 -9.66
N PRO A 382 -21.44 -13.82 -9.83
CA PRO A 382 -22.12 -15.00 -9.27
C PRO A 382 -22.11 -15.01 -7.74
N ILE A 383 -21.03 -14.50 -7.15
CA ILE A 383 -20.77 -14.55 -5.70
C ILE A 383 -21.58 -13.48 -4.96
N GLY A 384 -21.88 -12.36 -5.62
CA GLY A 384 -22.76 -11.31 -5.07
C GLY A 384 -24.20 -11.75 -4.78
N LYS A 385 -24.61 -12.94 -5.24
CA LYS A 385 -25.95 -13.52 -5.02
C LYS A 385 -25.99 -14.59 -3.92
N GLU A 386 -24.86 -14.96 -3.34
CA GLU A 386 -24.80 -16.01 -2.31
C GLU A 386 -25.31 -15.48 -0.95
N ALA A 387 -26.00 -16.33 -0.17
CA ALA A 387 -26.60 -15.93 1.11
C ALA A 387 -25.56 -15.41 2.12
N SER A 388 -24.34 -15.94 2.08
CA SER A 388 -23.18 -15.48 2.84
C SER A 388 -22.83 -14.01 2.58
N TYR A 389 -22.97 -13.57 1.32
CA TYR A 389 -22.73 -12.20 0.89
C TYR A 389 -23.76 -11.23 1.49
N GLU A 390 -25.03 -11.63 1.50
CA GLU A 390 -26.10 -10.81 2.09
C GLU A 390 -25.97 -10.70 3.61
N PHE A 391 -25.64 -11.80 4.29
CA PHE A 391 -25.41 -11.81 5.73
C PHE A 391 -24.33 -10.81 6.13
N CYS A 392 -23.17 -10.89 5.47
CA CYS A 392 -22.03 -10.02 5.75
C CYS A 392 -22.38 -8.53 5.47
N ARG A 393 -23.11 -8.26 4.38
CA ARG A 393 -23.58 -6.89 4.06
C ARG A 393 -24.51 -6.33 5.13
N ARG A 394 -25.44 -7.13 5.65
CA ARG A 394 -26.37 -6.71 6.72
C ARG A 394 -25.63 -6.48 8.03
N LEU A 395 -24.65 -7.33 8.35
CA LEU A 395 -23.79 -7.17 9.53
C LEU A 395 -22.98 -5.87 9.47
N THR A 396 -22.28 -5.61 8.37
CA THR A 396 -21.54 -4.34 8.16
C THR A 396 -22.43 -3.12 8.33
N PHE A 397 -23.66 -3.15 7.80
CA PHE A 397 -24.61 -2.07 7.93
C PHE A 397 -25.05 -1.86 9.38
N ALA A 398 -25.36 -2.93 10.11
CA ALA A 398 -25.70 -2.87 11.53
C ALA A 398 -24.53 -2.33 12.37
N THR A 399 -23.30 -2.76 12.09
CA THR A 399 -22.09 -2.25 12.77
C THR A 399 -21.88 -0.77 12.52
N LEU A 400 -22.09 -0.28 11.28
CA LEU A 400 -21.99 1.15 10.97
C LEU A 400 -23.02 1.99 11.73
N ILE A 401 -24.27 1.53 11.81
CA ILE A 401 -25.33 2.20 12.57
C ILE A 401 -24.96 2.23 14.06
N ALA A 402 -24.57 1.09 14.64
CA ALA A 402 -24.19 1.02 16.05
C ALA A 402 -23.00 1.94 16.37
N SER A 403 -22.04 2.01 15.47
CA SER A 403 -20.84 2.84 15.63
C SER A 403 -21.15 4.33 15.51
N LEU A 404 -22.05 4.72 14.62
CA LEU A 404 -22.51 6.10 14.52
C LEU A 404 -23.28 6.53 15.78
N ILE A 405 -24.18 5.68 16.28
CA ILE A 405 -24.93 5.94 17.53
C ILE A 405 -23.95 6.13 18.68
N PHE A 406 -22.96 5.24 18.82
CA PHE A 406 -21.93 5.36 19.86
C PHE A 406 -21.12 6.65 19.73
N ALA A 407 -20.69 7.01 18.51
CA ALA A 407 -19.95 8.24 18.24
C ALA A 407 -20.78 9.51 18.51
N LEU A 408 -22.10 9.47 18.32
CA LEU A 408 -23.02 10.56 18.65
C LEU A 408 -23.29 10.67 20.16
N CYS A 409 -23.18 9.58 20.91
CA CYS A 409 -23.34 9.57 22.37
C CYS A 409 -22.05 9.96 23.11
N LEU A 410 -20.88 9.77 22.50
CA LEU A 410 -19.57 10.05 23.11
C LEU A 410 -19.32 11.52 23.53
N PRO A 411 -19.76 12.56 22.79
CA PRO A 411 -19.55 13.96 23.19
C PRO A 411 -20.37 14.36 24.41
N VAL A 412 -21.41 13.58 24.74
CA VAL A 412 -22.23 13.77 25.94
C VAL A 412 -21.54 13.19 27.18
N LEU A 413 -20.56 12.29 27.02
CA LEU A 413 -20.03 11.47 28.10
C LEU A 413 -18.57 11.79 28.52
N LEU A 414 -17.75 12.45 27.69
CA LEU A 414 -16.31 12.58 27.94
C LEU A 414 -15.72 13.97 27.60
N MET A 415 -14.81 14.45 28.46
CA MET A 415 -14.05 15.71 28.29
C MET A 415 -12.96 15.63 27.20
N ASP A 416 -12.39 14.45 26.92
CA ASP A 416 -11.39 14.21 25.85
C ASP A 416 -12.01 13.57 24.60
N PHE A 417 -13.15 14.10 24.18
CA PHE A 417 -14.04 13.53 23.17
C PHE A 417 -13.34 13.20 21.83
N TYR A 418 -12.46 14.06 21.34
CA TYR A 418 -11.92 13.94 19.98
C TYR A 418 -10.94 12.76 19.83
N ARG A 419 -10.04 12.52 20.81
CA ARG A 419 -9.08 11.40 20.72
C ARG A 419 -9.76 10.05 20.81
N VAL A 420 -10.73 9.91 21.72
CA VAL A 420 -11.46 8.64 21.92
C VAL A 420 -12.34 8.34 20.70
N THR A 421 -13.05 9.34 20.20
CA THR A 421 -13.90 9.21 19.00
C THR A 421 -13.08 8.86 17.76
N PHE A 422 -11.92 9.51 17.59
CA PHE A 422 -11.01 9.21 16.50
C PHE A 422 -10.50 7.76 16.54
N LYS A 423 -10.00 7.30 17.69
CA LYS A 423 -9.55 5.91 17.88
C LYS A 423 -10.68 4.92 17.64
N PHE A 424 -11.88 5.20 18.15
CA PHE A 424 -13.07 4.38 17.93
C PHE A 424 -13.41 4.25 16.44
N PHE A 425 -13.45 5.37 15.71
CA PHE A 425 -13.68 5.32 14.26
C PHE A 425 -12.59 4.55 13.52
N CYS A 426 -11.32 4.73 13.88
CA CYS A 426 -10.22 3.95 13.28
C CYS A 426 -10.42 2.45 13.49
N VAL A 427 -10.82 2.01 14.69
CA VAL A 427 -11.08 0.60 14.99
C VAL A 427 -12.28 0.07 14.19
N VAL A 428 -13.40 0.79 14.19
CA VAL A 428 -14.62 0.37 13.46
C VAL A 428 -14.37 0.30 11.96
N TYR A 429 -13.86 1.38 11.36
CA TYR A 429 -13.61 1.43 9.93
C TYR A 429 -12.49 0.49 9.51
N GLY A 430 -11.44 0.35 10.34
CA GLY A 430 -10.38 -0.63 10.14
C GLY A 430 -10.94 -2.07 10.14
N PHE A 431 -11.81 -2.40 11.08
CA PHE A 431 -12.47 -3.72 11.12
C PHE A 431 -13.35 -3.95 9.89
N LEU A 432 -14.18 -2.98 9.51
CA LEU A 432 -15.02 -3.09 8.32
C LEU A 432 -14.21 -3.21 7.03
N LEU A 433 -13.06 -2.52 6.95
CA LEU A 433 -12.11 -2.64 5.87
C LEU A 433 -11.53 -4.06 5.80
N VAL A 434 -11.08 -4.63 6.92
CA VAL A 434 -10.58 -6.02 6.98
C VAL A 434 -11.65 -7.01 6.52
N VAL A 435 -12.89 -6.88 7.00
CA VAL A 435 -14.00 -7.74 6.57
C VAL A 435 -14.24 -7.61 5.06
N HIS A 436 -14.19 -6.40 4.52
CA HIS A 436 -14.32 -6.17 3.08
C HIS A 436 -13.20 -6.84 2.27
N LEU A 437 -11.94 -6.73 2.73
CA LEU A 437 -10.79 -7.35 2.08
C LEU A 437 -10.87 -8.88 2.10
N ILE A 438 -11.18 -9.47 3.26
CA ILE A 438 -11.37 -10.93 3.41
C ILE A 438 -12.46 -11.41 2.46
N ARG A 439 -13.58 -10.68 2.37
CA ARG A 439 -14.67 -11.02 1.46
C ARG A 439 -14.21 -11.02 0.00
N ILE A 440 -13.41 -10.05 -0.43
CA ILE A 440 -12.88 -10.00 -1.79
C ILE A 440 -11.89 -11.15 -2.03
N ALA A 441 -11.00 -11.43 -1.08
CA ALA A 441 -10.06 -12.54 -1.19
C ALA A 441 -10.79 -13.90 -1.32
N ILE A 442 -11.82 -14.14 -0.50
CA ILE A 442 -12.66 -15.35 -0.60
C ILE A 442 -13.36 -15.41 -1.95
N ALA A 443 -13.96 -14.30 -2.39
CA ALA A 443 -14.65 -14.26 -3.68
C ALA A 443 -13.71 -14.56 -4.85
N GLN A 444 -12.47 -14.04 -4.82
CA GLN A 444 -11.48 -14.34 -5.83
C GLN A 444 -11.07 -15.82 -5.83
N ASN A 445 -10.84 -16.40 -4.65
CA ASN A 445 -10.50 -17.82 -4.53
C ASN A 445 -11.62 -18.74 -5.03
N ILE A 446 -12.88 -18.47 -4.67
CA ILE A 446 -14.03 -19.23 -5.19
C ILE A 446 -14.16 -19.07 -6.70
N SER A 447 -13.97 -17.85 -7.23
CA SER A 447 -14.02 -17.61 -8.68
C SER A 447 -12.90 -18.33 -9.42
N ALA A 448 -11.70 -18.42 -8.85
CA ALA A 448 -10.59 -19.16 -9.43
C ALA A 448 -10.88 -20.67 -9.44
N ALA A 449 -11.34 -21.22 -8.31
CA ALA A 449 -11.67 -22.64 -8.17
C ALA A 449 -12.85 -23.10 -9.05
N ARG A 450 -13.70 -22.19 -9.52
CA ARG A 450 -14.79 -22.49 -10.48
C ARG A 450 -14.36 -22.37 -11.95
N ALA A 451 -13.20 -21.76 -12.21
CA ALA A 451 -12.68 -21.54 -13.55
C ALA A 451 -11.66 -22.62 -13.96
N ASP A 452 -11.03 -23.26 -12.97
CA ASP A 452 -10.35 -24.55 -13.08
C ASP A 452 -11.38 -25.69 -13.03
#